data_AF-A0ABD3X6U1-F1
#
_entry.id   AF-A0ABD3X6U1-F1
#
_cell.length_a   1.000
_cell.length_b   1.000
_cell.length_c   1.000
_cell.angle_alpha   90.00
_cell.angle_beta   90.00
_cell.angle_gamma   90.00
#
_symmetry.space_group_name_H-M   'P 1'
#
loop_
_entity.id
_entity.type
_entity.pdbx_description
1 polymer ?
#
loop_
_entity_poly.entity_id
_entity_poly.type
_entity_poly.pdbx_seq_one_letter_code
_entity_poly.pdbx_strand_id
1 'polypeptide(L)'
;MFSKYLNSSSVRRQFSLIKSLIVPINMMSNLTMNIACNGKYAIIIFLSILLSFFVIMDIHLYYSLQSTTLVGQKRIGNQYFSPFEPLSVKLLLTDPVNHYIFTPLAEYFDDVTQFSKVFYFITPNMISFTHLVLAFVAGKFVSSESLGHRRLGVVIYHFRNWLDDLDGVVYRSHSQTKGNYRSNKSNLGYYIDIYSDIIGGFALSFGILFYLWKCPPSRFNHNVLPLKSPEAIPQNPERQNGSPVRKSFPFNFLTGTERPSGGLTRKYIFWKVFCFGFTLIIAAGTWDKVVERYTYVFQNEFTDPKITALQTEALHSVWTWIIIWIWRGIEGQALLQMVLLSVFIDRVWEFFNVMQYLGICLVIILNIVSEIHIRQVCHMLGIK
;
A
#
# COMPACT_ATOMS: atom_id res chain seq x y z
N MET A 1 19.91 -57.90 35.84
CA MET A 1 20.78 -57.56 34.69
C MET A 1 20.34 -56.31 33.92
N PHE A 2 19.04 -56.00 33.81
CA PHE A 2 18.54 -54.83 33.05
C PHE A 2 18.84 -53.44 33.65
N SER A 3 19.05 -53.33 34.97
CA SER A 3 19.28 -52.05 35.65
C SER A 3 20.69 -51.44 35.41
N LYS A 4 21.70 -52.26 35.07
CA LYS A 4 23.07 -51.77 34.82
C LYS A 4 23.28 -51.19 33.42
N TYR A 5 22.44 -51.54 32.44
CA TYR A 5 22.54 -51.02 31.07
C TYR A 5 22.01 -49.58 30.92
N LEU A 6 21.05 -49.17 31.77
CA LEU A 6 20.52 -47.81 31.78
C LEU A 6 21.45 -46.79 32.44
N ASN A 7 22.51 -47.24 33.12
CA ASN A 7 23.44 -46.39 33.85
C ASN A 7 24.75 -46.13 33.08
N SER A 8 24.80 -46.48 31.80
CA SER A 8 25.92 -46.17 30.91
C SER A 8 25.93 -44.66 30.61
N SER A 9 27.09 -44.04 30.79
CA SER A 9 27.34 -42.62 30.48
C SER A 9 27.00 -42.26 29.02
N SER A 10 27.02 -43.25 28.12
CA SER A 10 26.59 -43.11 26.72
C SER A 10 25.08 -42.84 26.59
N VAL A 11 24.25 -43.56 27.35
CA VAL A 11 22.78 -43.40 27.34
C VAL A 11 22.39 -42.03 27.91
N ARG A 12 23.06 -41.56 28.97
CA ARG A 12 22.85 -40.21 29.52
C ARG A 12 23.24 -39.09 28.54
N ARG A 13 24.30 -39.26 27.75
CA ARG A 13 24.68 -38.31 26.70
C ARG A 13 23.66 -38.26 25.56
N GLN A 14 23.13 -39.42 25.13
CA GLN A 14 22.09 -39.45 24.11
C GLN A 14 20.78 -38.79 24.58
N PHE A 15 20.34 -39.03 25.82
CA PHE A 15 19.19 -38.33 26.39
C PHE A 15 19.39 -36.83 26.59
N SER A 16 20.62 -36.39 26.89
CA SER A 16 20.99 -34.97 26.97
C SER A 16 20.91 -34.28 25.61
N LEU A 17 21.38 -34.94 24.53
CA LEU A 17 21.32 -34.42 23.16
C LEU A 17 19.88 -34.36 22.64
N ILE A 18 19.06 -35.38 22.96
CA ILE A 18 17.64 -35.39 22.62
C ILE A 18 16.90 -34.26 23.37
N LYS A 19 17.18 -34.06 24.66
CA LYS A 19 16.62 -32.92 25.41
C LYS A 19 17.06 -31.56 24.87
N SER A 20 18.32 -31.40 24.43
CA SER A 20 18.80 -30.14 23.84
C SER A 20 18.20 -29.86 22.45
N LEU A 21 17.73 -30.89 21.73
CA LEU A 21 16.99 -30.74 20.46
C LEU A 21 15.49 -30.49 20.67
N ILE A 22 14.89 -31.06 21.72
CA ILE A 22 13.45 -30.89 22.02
C ILE A 22 13.12 -29.48 22.54
N VAL A 23 14.01 -28.85 23.29
CA VAL A 23 13.81 -27.48 23.82
C VAL A 23 13.61 -26.44 22.71
N PRO A 24 14.45 -26.34 21.66
CA PRO A 24 14.22 -25.40 20.56
C PRO A 24 13.00 -25.74 19.71
N ILE A 25 12.64 -27.02 19.56
CA ILE A 25 11.41 -27.44 18.85
C ILE A 25 10.16 -27.01 19.61
N ASN A 26 10.12 -27.19 20.93
CA ASN A 26 9.02 -26.71 21.77
C ASN A 26 8.97 -25.18 21.85
N MET A 27 10.11 -24.50 21.76
CA MET A 27 10.17 -23.04 21.72
C MET A 27 9.66 -22.49 20.37
N MET A 28 10.01 -23.13 19.25
CA MET A 28 9.44 -22.81 17.93
C MET A 28 7.94 -23.14 17.86
N SER A 29 7.50 -24.25 18.45
CA SER A 29 6.09 -24.64 18.53
C SER A 29 5.28 -23.66 19.38
N ASN A 30 5.77 -23.27 20.56
CA ASN A 30 5.11 -22.26 21.40
C ASN A 30 5.15 -20.86 20.79
N LEU A 31 6.18 -20.52 20.02
CA LEU A 31 6.25 -19.27 19.27
C LEU A 31 5.23 -19.27 18.11
N THR A 32 5.16 -20.34 17.33
CA THR A 32 4.18 -20.48 16.24
C THR A 32 2.75 -20.54 16.77
N MET A 33 2.50 -21.21 17.90
CA MET A 33 1.18 -21.21 18.55
C MET A 33 0.81 -19.85 19.15
N ASN A 34 1.73 -19.13 19.78
CA ASN A 34 1.44 -17.77 20.28
C ASN A 34 1.25 -16.75 19.16
N ILE A 35 1.98 -16.89 18.04
CA ILE A 35 1.78 -16.09 16.82
C ILE A 35 0.42 -16.41 16.18
N ALA A 36 0.02 -17.69 16.15
CA ALA A 36 -1.29 -18.11 15.63
C ALA A 36 -2.46 -17.70 16.54
N CYS A 37 -2.29 -17.75 17.87
CA CYS A 37 -3.33 -17.35 18.83
C CYS A 37 -3.48 -15.83 18.95
N ASN A 38 -2.46 -15.05 18.60
CA ASN A 38 -2.51 -13.60 18.73
C ASN A 38 -2.35 -12.94 17.36
N GLY A 39 -3.47 -12.82 16.65
CA GLY A 39 -3.53 -12.34 15.26
C GLY A 39 -2.86 -11.00 14.97
N LYS A 40 -2.54 -10.20 16.00
CA LYS A 40 -1.72 -8.98 15.86
C LYS A 40 -0.28 -9.29 15.43
N TYR A 41 0.37 -10.30 16.02
CA TYR A 41 1.74 -10.67 15.65
C TYR A 41 1.80 -11.30 14.26
N ALA A 42 0.81 -12.12 13.91
CA ALA A 42 0.69 -12.66 12.55
C ALA A 42 0.57 -11.55 11.50
N ILE A 43 -0.24 -10.51 11.75
CA ILE A 43 -0.36 -9.35 10.86
C ILE A 43 0.98 -8.60 10.75
N ILE A 44 1.67 -8.34 11.87
CA ILE A 44 2.96 -7.64 11.84
C ILE A 44 3.99 -8.44 11.04
N ILE A 45 4.12 -9.74 11.28
CA ILE A 45 5.05 -10.62 10.56
C ILE A 45 4.72 -10.62 9.07
N PHE A 46 3.44 -10.75 8.71
CA PHE A 46 3.02 -10.70 7.31
C PHE A 46 3.38 -9.36 6.65
N LEU A 47 3.11 -8.24 7.32
CA LEU A 47 3.47 -6.91 6.81
C LEU A 47 4.98 -6.72 6.69
N SER A 48 5.76 -7.26 7.62
CA SER A 48 7.22 -7.24 7.54
C SER A 48 7.73 -8.06 6.36
N ILE A 49 7.19 -9.26 6.13
CA ILE A 49 7.54 -10.10 4.97
C ILE A 49 7.18 -9.38 3.66
N LEU A 50 5.98 -8.79 3.59
CA LEU A 50 5.53 -8.05 2.42
C LEU A 50 6.42 -6.83 2.14
N LEU A 51 6.81 -6.08 3.18
CA LEU A 51 7.72 -4.96 3.03
C LEU A 51 9.10 -5.42 2.56
N SER A 52 9.65 -6.49 3.13
CA SER A 52 10.91 -7.07 2.68
C SER A 52 10.84 -7.52 1.22
N PHE A 53 9.73 -8.12 0.80
CA PHE A 53 9.49 -8.47 -0.60
C PHE A 53 9.57 -7.24 -1.51
N PHE A 54 8.86 -6.15 -1.19
CA PHE A 54 8.91 -4.93 -1.99
C PHE A 54 10.31 -4.30 -2.04
N VAL A 55 11.05 -4.29 -0.93
CA VAL A 55 12.43 -3.78 -0.91
C VAL A 55 13.34 -4.62 -1.82
N ILE A 56 13.25 -5.95 -1.74
CA ILE A 56 14.05 -6.84 -2.60
C ILE A 56 13.70 -6.62 -4.09
N MET A 57 12.41 -6.50 -4.40
CA MET A 57 11.96 -6.25 -5.77
C MET A 57 12.41 -4.88 -6.29
N ASP A 58 12.37 -3.83 -5.47
CA ASP A 58 12.88 -2.50 -5.85
C ASP A 58 14.41 -2.49 -6.04
N ILE A 59 15.17 -3.26 -5.26
CA ILE A 59 16.61 -3.45 -5.49
C ILE A 59 16.84 -4.12 -6.85
N HIS A 60 16.07 -5.16 -7.17
CA HIS A 60 16.17 -5.82 -8.46
C HIS A 60 15.75 -4.89 -9.62
N LEU A 61 14.70 -4.08 -9.43
CA LEU A 61 14.27 -3.07 -10.39
C LEU A 61 15.37 -2.04 -10.65
N TYR A 62 16.06 -1.59 -9.60
CA TYR A 62 17.21 -0.70 -9.75
C TYR A 62 18.30 -1.32 -10.61
N TYR A 63 18.73 -2.55 -10.32
CA TYR A 63 19.73 -3.24 -11.14
C TYR A 63 19.28 -3.43 -12.60
N SER A 64 18.01 -3.78 -12.82
CA SER A 64 17.44 -3.91 -14.16
C SER A 64 17.48 -2.58 -14.90
N LEU A 65 17.13 -1.49 -14.23
CA LEU A 65 17.19 -0.13 -14.80
C LEU A 65 18.61 0.26 -15.21
N GLN A 66 19.61 -0.05 -14.38
CA GLN A 66 21.03 0.22 -14.70
C GLN A 66 21.53 -0.56 -15.92
N SER A 67 20.93 -1.71 -16.22
CA SER A 67 21.32 -2.55 -17.35
C SER A 67 20.56 -2.27 -18.65
N THR A 68 19.57 -1.37 -18.62
CA THR A 68 18.64 -1.16 -19.74
C THR A 68 18.51 0.32 -20.13
N THR A 69 18.12 0.56 -21.39
CA THR A 69 17.65 1.87 -21.87
C THR A 69 16.12 1.81 -22.03
N LEU A 70 15.42 2.92 -21.79
CA LEU A 70 13.94 2.96 -21.93
C LEU A 70 13.47 3.27 -23.36
N VAL A 71 14.41 3.60 -24.25
CA VAL A 71 14.17 3.95 -25.65
C VAL A 71 13.88 2.66 -26.44
N GLY A 72 12.77 2.65 -27.19
CA GLY A 72 12.44 1.55 -28.09
C GLY A 72 12.04 0.23 -27.39
N GLN A 73 11.89 0.20 -26.06
CA GLN A 73 11.50 -1.02 -25.37
C GLN A 73 10.10 -1.48 -25.79
N LYS A 74 10.05 -2.70 -26.32
CA LYS A 74 8.84 -3.44 -26.65
C LYS A 74 9.03 -4.87 -26.20
N ARG A 75 7.95 -5.56 -25.84
CA ARG A 75 8.02 -7.01 -25.64
C ARG A 75 8.50 -7.69 -26.92
N ILE A 76 9.59 -8.45 -26.82
CA ILE A 76 10.12 -9.23 -27.95
C ILE A 76 9.47 -10.62 -27.92
N GLY A 77 8.50 -10.85 -28.82
CA GLY A 77 7.92 -12.18 -29.06
C GLY A 77 7.01 -12.73 -27.96
N ASN A 78 6.88 -14.06 -27.89
CA ASN A 78 6.04 -14.82 -26.94
C ASN A 78 6.69 -14.99 -25.55
N GLN A 79 7.54 -14.06 -25.11
CA GLN A 79 8.12 -14.13 -23.78
C GLN A 79 7.04 -13.87 -22.70
N TYR A 80 7.10 -14.63 -21.62
CA TYR A 80 6.23 -14.44 -20.45
C TYR A 80 6.41 -13.05 -19.84
N PHE A 81 5.36 -12.53 -19.20
CA PHE A 81 5.43 -11.24 -18.52
C PHE A 81 6.56 -11.20 -17.49
N SER A 82 7.44 -10.19 -17.59
CA SER A 82 8.37 -9.86 -16.52
C SER A 82 8.01 -8.49 -15.96
N PRO A 83 7.91 -8.32 -14.63
CA PRO A 83 7.79 -6.99 -14.02
C PRO A 83 8.99 -6.09 -14.35
N PHE A 84 10.12 -6.68 -14.73
CA PHE A 84 11.35 -5.95 -15.01
C PHE A 84 11.56 -5.66 -16.49
N GLU A 85 10.74 -6.22 -17.40
CA GLU A 85 10.86 -6.01 -18.84
C GLU A 85 9.51 -6.20 -19.59
N PRO A 86 9.12 -5.26 -20.49
CA PRO A 86 9.75 -3.98 -20.77
C PRO A 86 9.44 -2.92 -19.71
N LEU A 87 10.47 -2.16 -19.32
CA LEU A 87 10.36 -0.99 -18.46
C LEU A 87 9.83 0.21 -19.24
N SER A 88 8.96 0.96 -18.58
CA SER A 88 8.49 2.26 -19.04
C SER A 88 8.54 3.24 -17.88
N VAL A 89 8.56 4.54 -18.19
CA VAL A 89 8.51 5.59 -17.16
C VAL A 89 7.26 5.44 -16.29
N LYS A 90 6.11 5.14 -16.92
CA LYS A 90 4.86 4.87 -16.20
C LYS A 90 5.05 3.74 -15.19
N LEU A 91 5.54 2.58 -15.65
CA LEU A 91 5.75 1.40 -14.80
C LEU A 91 6.77 1.65 -13.66
N LEU A 92 7.84 2.41 -13.93
CA LEU A 92 8.83 2.78 -12.93
C LEU A 92 8.23 3.62 -11.80
N LEU A 93 7.32 4.53 -12.15
CA LEU A 93 6.67 5.45 -11.20
C LEU A 93 5.44 4.84 -10.49
N THR A 94 4.87 3.75 -11.02
CA THR A 94 3.73 3.02 -10.44
C THR A 94 4.09 2.37 -9.10
N ASP A 95 3.16 2.34 -8.16
CA ASP A 95 3.36 1.79 -6.82
C ASP A 95 3.74 0.29 -6.81
N PRO A 96 4.40 -0.21 -5.75
CA PRO A 96 4.87 -1.59 -5.69
C PRO A 96 3.76 -2.65 -5.73
N VAL A 97 2.55 -2.35 -5.25
CA VAL A 97 1.43 -3.32 -5.25
C VAL A 97 0.95 -3.52 -6.69
N ASN A 98 0.70 -2.42 -7.40
CA ASN A 98 0.30 -2.48 -8.81
C ASN A 98 1.41 -3.08 -9.68
N HIS A 99 2.65 -2.59 -9.53
CA HIS A 99 3.79 -3.03 -10.35
C HIS A 99 4.17 -4.51 -10.11
N TYR A 100 4.26 -4.97 -8.85
CA TYR A 100 4.79 -6.32 -8.57
C TYR A 100 3.73 -7.39 -8.30
N ILE A 101 2.48 -7.00 -8.05
CA ILE A 101 1.41 -7.95 -7.72
C ILE A 101 0.27 -7.88 -8.74
N PHE A 102 -0.44 -6.77 -8.87
CA PHE A 102 -1.67 -6.73 -9.67
C PHE A 102 -1.44 -6.79 -11.17
N THR A 103 -0.54 -5.98 -11.72
CA THR A 103 -0.24 -5.98 -13.15
C THR A 103 0.33 -7.33 -13.61
N PRO A 104 1.32 -7.95 -12.93
CA PRO A 104 1.78 -9.28 -13.30
C PRO A 104 0.67 -10.33 -13.20
N LEU A 105 -0.17 -10.27 -12.15
CA LEU A 105 -1.27 -11.22 -11.97
C LEU A 105 -2.33 -11.08 -13.07
N ALA A 106 -2.64 -9.87 -13.52
CA ALA A 106 -3.54 -9.62 -14.65
C ALA A 106 -2.95 -10.10 -15.98
N GLU A 107 -1.67 -9.84 -16.24
CA GLU A 107 -0.98 -10.27 -17.47
C GLU A 107 -0.81 -11.80 -17.53
N TYR A 108 -0.41 -12.44 -16.42
CA TYR A 108 -0.38 -13.90 -16.35
C TYR A 108 -1.76 -14.53 -16.46
N PHE A 109 -2.79 -13.89 -15.91
CA PHE A 109 -4.16 -14.35 -16.08
C PHE A 109 -4.58 -14.35 -17.55
N ASP A 110 -4.32 -13.26 -18.29
CA ASP A 110 -4.58 -13.20 -19.74
C ASP A 110 -3.73 -14.22 -20.52
N ASP A 111 -2.44 -14.34 -20.20
CA ASP A 111 -1.52 -15.24 -20.91
C ASP A 111 -1.86 -16.72 -20.67
N VAL A 112 -2.30 -17.11 -19.47
CA VAL A 112 -2.65 -18.51 -19.13
C VAL A 112 -4.04 -18.88 -19.64
N THR A 113 -5.04 -18.04 -19.38
CA THR A 113 -6.44 -18.35 -19.71
C THR A 113 -6.82 -17.93 -21.14
N GLN A 114 -5.96 -17.14 -21.79
CA GLN A 114 -6.27 -16.47 -23.05
C GLN A 114 -7.56 -15.66 -22.95
N PHE A 115 -7.84 -15.06 -21.79
CA PHE A 115 -9.10 -14.39 -21.46
C PHE A 115 -9.55 -13.43 -22.56
N SER A 116 -8.66 -12.55 -23.01
CA SER A 116 -8.95 -11.56 -24.06
C SER A 116 -9.34 -12.19 -25.40
N LYS A 117 -8.86 -13.40 -25.70
CA LYS A 117 -9.15 -14.11 -26.96
C LYS A 117 -10.38 -15.00 -26.85
N VAL A 118 -10.53 -15.72 -25.74
CA VAL A 118 -11.65 -16.63 -25.48
C VAL A 118 -12.94 -15.81 -25.25
N PHE A 119 -12.85 -14.76 -24.43
CA PHE A 119 -13.97 -13.88 -24.11
C PHE A 119 -13.89 -12.58 -24.92
N TYR A 120 -13.81 -12.70 -26.25
CA TYR A 120 -13.73 -11.55 -27.17
C TYR A 120 -14.89 -10.56 -27.05
N PHE A 121 -16.03 -10.98 -26.49
CA PHE A 121 -17.20 -10.14 -26.27
C PHE A 121 -17.10 -9.27 -25.01
N ILE A 122 -16.19 -9.57 -24.07
CA ILE A 122 -15.97 -8.77 -22.88
C ILE A 122 -15.05 -7.60 -23.25
N THR A 123 -15.62 -6.40 -23.30
CA THR A 123 -14.86 -5.19 -23.62
C THR A 123 -14.18 -4.62 -22.38
N PRO A 124 -13.06 -3.88 -22.51
CA PRO A 124 -12.43 -3.17 -21.40
C PRO A 124 -13.43 -2.30 -20.62
N ASN A 125 -14.31 -1.57 -21.32
CA ASN A 125 -15.34 -0.72 -20.70
C ASN A 125 -16.31 -1.50 -19.79
N MET A 126 -16.62 -2.76 -20.12
CA MET A 126 -17.45 -3.61 -19.25
C MET A 126 -16.73 -3.99 -17.97
N ILE A 127 -15.41 -4.23 -18.05
CA ILE A 127 -14.56 -4.46 -16.89
C ILE A 127 -14.50 -3.17 -16.05
N SER A 128 -14.33 -2.00 -16.70
CA SER A 128 -14.31 -0.71 -16.02
C SER A 128 -15.60 -0.43 -15.23
N PHE A 129 -16.75 -0.70 -15.86
CA PHE A 129 -18.04 -0.60 -15.18
C PHE A 129 -18.19 -1.61 -14.02
N THR A 130 -17.66 -2.82 -14.17
CA THR A 130 -17.72 -3.85 -13.13
C THR A 130 -16.89 -3.44 -11.91
N HIS A 131 -15.69 -2.93 -12.12
CA HIS A 131 -14.82 -2.50 -11.02
C HIS A 131 -15.40 -1.25 -10.31
N LEU A 132 -16.11 -0.37 -11.03
CA LEU A 132 -16.88 0.71 -10.43
C LEU A 132 -17.99 0.21 -9.49
N VAL A 133 -18.78 -0.80 -9.90
CA VAL A 133 -19.82 -1.41 -9.05
C VAL A 133 -19.20 -2.00 -7.79
N LEU A 134 -18.08 -2.70 -7.92
CA LEU A 134 -17.36 -3.27 -6.78
C LEU A 134 -16.83 -2.20 -5.82
N ALA A 135 -16.46 -1.01 -6.32
CA ALA A 135 -16.05 0.10 -5.46
C ALA A 135 -17.19 0.58 -4.55
N PHE A 136 -18.43 0.65 -5.04
CA PHE A 136 -19.59 0.97 -4.22
C PHE A 136 -19.89 -0.12 -3.17
N VAL A 137 -19.81 -1.39 -3.57
CA VAL A 137 -19.98 -2.52 -2.66
C VAL A 137 -18.91 -2.47 -1.57
N ALA A 138 -17.64 -2.31 -1.94
CA ALA A 138 -16.53 -2.15 -0.99
C ALA A 138 -16.74 -0.97 -0.04
N GLY A 139 -17.10 0.21 -0.55
CA GLY A 139 -17.40 1.40 0.27
C GLY A 139 -18.51 1.13 1.29
N LYS A 140 -19.55 0.38 0.89
CA LYS A 140 -20.62 -0.05 1.79
C LYS A 140 -20.10 -0.97 2.91
N PHE A 141 -19.26 -1.95 2.60
CA PHE A 141 -18.64 -2.84 3.60
C PHE A 141 -17.70 -2.09 4.54
N VAL A 142 -16.92 -1.15 4.01
CA VAL A 142 -16.01 -0.28 4.80
C VAL A 142 -16.80 0.62 5.77
N SER A 143 -18.04 1.01 5.43
CA SER A 143 -18.92 1.80 6.30
C SER A 143 -19.53 1.03 7.50
N SER A 144 -19.20 -0.25 7.65
CA SER A 144 -19.69 -1.13 8.71
C SER A 144 -18.92 -0.96 10.02
N GLU A 145 -19.60 -1.16 11.14
CA GLU A 145 -19.03 -1.09 12.49
C GLU A 145 -18.19 -2.32 12.84
N SER A 146 -18.49 -3.45 12.21
CA SER A 146 -17.75 -4.70 12.40
C SER A 146 -16.42 -4.66 11.64
N LEU A 147 -15.31 -4.95 12.34
CA LEU A 147 -13.99 -5.04 11.73
C LEU A 147 -13.91 -6.10 10.61
N GLY A 148 -14.56 -7.26 10.79
CA GLY A 148 -14.61 -8.31 9.75
C GLY A 148 -15.22 -7.82 8.43
N HIS A 149 -16.33 -7.09 8.49
CA HIS A 149 -16.97 -6.49 7.31
C HIS A 149 -16.09 -5.43 6.66
N ARG A 150 -15.40 -4.59 7.44
CA ARG A 150 -14.45 -3.62 6.89
C ARG A 150 -13.29 -4.29 6.16
N ARG A 151 -12.72 -5.36 6.74
CA ARG A 151 -11.66 -6.15 6.11
C ARG A 151 -12.13 -6.83 4.83
N LEU A 152 -13.35 -7.36 4.80
CA LEU A 152 -13.95 -7.88 3.57
C LEU A 152 -14.11 -6.78 2.52
N GLY A 153 -14.53 -5.58 2.92
CA GLY A 153 -14.59 -4.40 2.04
C GLY A 153 -13.23 -4.06 1.42
N VAL A 154 -12.15 -4.13 2.21
CA VAL A 154 -10.77 -3.95 1.71
C VAL A 154 -10.41 -5.02 0.68
N VAL A 155 -10.73 -6.29 0.93
CA VAL A 155 -10.49 -7.38 -0.04
C VAL A 155 -11.26 -7.16 -1.34
N ILE A 156 -12.54 -6.76 -1.27
CA ILE A 156 -13.35 -6.42 -2.44
C ILE A 156 -12.72 -5.25 -3.20
N TYR A 157 -12.21 -4.24 -2.49
CA TYR A 157 -11.54 -3.09 -3.12
C TYR A 157 -10.21 -3.48 -3.79
N HIS A 158 -9.43 -4.40 -3.22
CA HIS A 158 -8.24 -4.93 -3.88
C HIS A 158 -8.60 -5.74 -5.14
N PHE A 159 -9.68 -6.53 -5.09
CA PHE A 159 -10.17 -7.22 -6.28
C PHE A 159 -10.63 -6.25 -7.37
N ARG A 160 -11.26 -5.14 -6.97
CA ARG A 160 -11.57 -4.00 -7.85
C ARG A 160 -10.29 -3.44 -8.50
N ASN A 161 -9.23 -3.20 -7.73
CA ASN A 161 -7.96 -2.66 -8.28
C ASN A 161 -7.27 -3.66 -9.21
N TRP A 162 -7.41 -4.96 -8.96
CA TRP A 162 -6.92 -5.96 -9.91
C TRP A 162 -7.70 -5.96 -11.23
N LEU A 163 -9.02 -5.73 -11.19
CA LEU A 163 -9.83 -5.60 -12.40
C LEU A 163 -9.52 -4.32 -13.19
N ASP A 164 -9.17 -3.24 -12.50
CA ASP A 164 -8.65 -1.99 -13.08
C ASP A 164 -7.40 -2.28 -13.94
N ASP A 165 -6.42 -3.00 -13.38
CA ASP A 165 -5.26 -3.43 -14.16
C ASP A 165 -5.63 -4.37 -15.33
N LEU A 166 -6.61 -5.27 -15.12
CA LEU A 166 -7.06 -6.22 -16.13
C LEU A 166 -7.69 -5.53 -17.34
N ASP A 167 -8.45 -4.44 -17.17
CA ASP A 167 -9.06 -3.73 -18.30
C ASP A 167 -7.99 -3.16 -19.25
N GLY A 168 -6.88 -2.67 -18.71
CA GLY A 168 -5.74 -2.19 -19.45
C GLY A 168 -5.02 -3.32 -20.20
N VAL A 169 -4.91 -4.51 -19.60
CA VAL A 169 -4.35 -5.70 -20.25
C VAL A 169 -5.22 -6.12 -21.44
N VAL A 170 -6.54 -6.23 -21.23
CA VAL A 170 -7.50 -6.61 -22.28
C VAL A 170 -7.48 -5.58 -23.41
N TYR A 171 -7.45 -4.28 -23.08
CA TYR A 171 -7.34 -3.23 -24.08
C TYR A 171 -6.07 -3.34 -24.92
N ARG A 172 -4.91 -3.56 -24.30
CA ARG A 172 -3.63 -3.76 -25.02
C ARG A 172 -3.63 -5.03 -25.87
N SER A 173 -4.30 -6.08 -25.40
CA SER A 173 -4.51 -7.34 -26.13
C SER A 173 -5.34 -7.13 -27.39
N HIS A 174 -6.48 -6.42 -27.28
CA HIS A 174 -7.39 -6.15 -28.40
C HIS A 174 -6.83 -5.13 -29.40
N SER A 175 -6.09 -4.12 -28.93
CA SER A 175 -5.49 -3.08 -29.77
C SER A 175 -4.13 -3.46 -30.37
N GLN A 176 -3.68 -4.72 -30.20
CA GLN A 176 -2.36 -5.21 -30.64
C GLN A 176 -1.17 -4.39 -30.12
N THR A 177 -1.34 -3.65 -29.02
CA THR A 177 -0.29 -2.88 -28.35
C THR A 177 0.23 -3.57 -27.08
N LYS A 178 0.20 -4.92 -27.06
CA LYS A 178 0.81 -5.71 -25.98
C LYS A 178 2.26 -5.27 -25.76
N GLY A 179 2.59 -4.88 -24.53
CA GLY A 179 3.93 -4.43 -24.14
C GLY A 179 4.21 -2.93 -24.32
N ASN A 180 3.28 -2.13 -24.84
CA ASN A 180 3.40 -0.66 -24.86
C ASN A 180 2.58 -0.03 -23.72
N TYR A 181 3.23 0.35 -22.63
CA TYR A 181 2.58 1.01 -21.48
C TYR A 181 2.40 2.52 -21.68
N ARG A 182 1.95 2.95 -22.87
CA ARG A 182 1.61 4.36 -23.14
C ARG A 182 0.10 4.56 -23.03
N SER A 183 -0.34 5.52 -22.23
CA SER A 183 -1.75 5.89 -22.12
C SER A 183 -2.25 6.50 -23.43
N ASN A 184 -3.23 5.88 -24.09
CA ASN A 184 -3.81 6.44 -25.31
C ASN A 184 -4.96 7.40 -24.97
N LYS A 185 -4.61 8.66 -24.67
CA LYS A 185 -5.53 9.72 -24.19
C LYS A 185 -6.65 10.11 -25.17
N SER A 186 -6.67 9.56 -26.40
CA SER A 186 -7.65 9.87 -27.45
C SER A 186 -8.85 8.92 -27.50
N ASN A 187 -8.81 7.78 -26.79
CA ASN A 187 -9.86 6.78 -26.85
C ASN A 187 -10.91 6.98 -25.75
N LEU A 188 -12.19 6.76 -26.08
CA LEU A 188 -13.31 6.86 -25.15
C LEU A 188 -13.16 5.90 -23.94
N GLY A 189 -12.54 4.73 -24.15
CA GLY A 189 -12.27 3.78 -23.07
C GLY A 189 -11.34 4.33 -21.97
N TYR A 190 -10.36 5.17 -22.35
CA TYR A 190 -9.47 5.82 -21.38
C TYR A 190 -10.23 6.78 -20.45
N TYR A 191 -11.21 7.50 -20.98
CA TYR A 191 -12.04 8.38 -20.16
C TYR A 191 -12.98 7.59 -19.24
N ILE A 192 -13.59 6.51 -19.73
CA ILE A 192 -14.46 5.65 -18.91
C ILE A 192 -13.68 5.08 -17.72
N ASP A 193 -12.47 4.59 -17.96
CA ASP A 193 -11.58 4.06 -16.92
C ASP A 193 -11.28 5.12 -15.85
N ILE A 194 -10.77 6.29 -16.27
CA ILE A 194 -10.48 7.42 -15.35
C ILE A 194 -11.70 7.82 -14.51
N TYR A 195 -12.87 7.96 -15.13
CA TYR A 195 -14.06 8.35 -14.38
C TYR A 195 -14.49 7.25 -13.41
N SER A 196 -14.36 5.98 -13.79
CA SER A 196 -14.65 4.84 -12.93
C SER A 196 -13.72 4.81 -11.71
N ASP A 197 -12.43 5.06 -11.93
CA ASP A 197 -11.40 5.21 -10.89
C ASP A 197 -11.73 6.34 -9.90
N ILE A 198 -12.03 7.53 -10.42
CA ILE A 198 -12.34 8.72 -9.60
C ILE A 198 -13.60 8.48 -8.77
N ILE A 199 -14.66 7.99 -9.40
CA ILE A 199 -15.93 7.71 -8.70
C ILE A 199 -15.73 6.59 -7.67
N GLY A 200 -14.95 5.56 -7.99
CA GLY A 200 -14.60 4.49 -7.07
C GLY A 200 -13.84 4.99 -5.84
N GLY A 201 -12.86 5.87 -6.04
CA GLY A 201 -12.12 6.55 -4.96
C GLY A 201 -13.02 7.42 -4.08
N PHE A 202 -14.00 8.11 -4.67
CA PHE A 202 -15.02 8.84 -3.90
C PHE A 202 -15.91 7.88 -3.11
N ALA A 203 -16.35 6.77 -3.70
CA ALA A 203 -17.18 5.78 -3.01
C ALA A 203 -16.47 5.22 -1.76
N LEU A 204 -15.17 4.92 -1.85
CA LEU A 204 -14.35 4.51 -0.70
C LEU A 204 -14.27 5.62 0.36
N SER A 205 -13.95 6.86 -0.07
CA SER A 205 -13.81 8.01 0.82
C SER A 205 -15.11 8.30 1.58
N PHE A 206 -16.26 8.22 0.92
CA PHE A 206 -17.57 8.34 1.56
C PHE A 206 -17.85 7.15 2.50
N GLY A 207 -17.50 5.92 2.12
CA GLY A 207 -17.62 4.75 2.98
C GLY A 207 -16.86 4.93 4.31
N ILE A 208 -15.63 5.45 4.23
CA ILE A 208 -14.81 5.75 5.40
C ILE A 208 -15.39 6.91 6.23
N LEU A 209 -15.86 7.96 5.57
CA LEU A 209 -16.51 9.09 6.23
C LEU A 209 -17.74 8.64 7.05
N PHE A 210 -18.59 7.81 6.46
CA PHE A 210 -19.75 7.24 7.14
C PHE A 210 -19.36 6.35 8.31
N TYR A 211 -18.29 5.55 8.19
CA TYR A 211 -17.75 4.79 9.30
C TYR A 211 -17.32 5.72 10.45
N LEU A 212 -16.52 6.75 10.18
CA LEU A 212 -16.05 7.68 11.21
C LEU A 212 -17.18 8.52 11.84
N TRP A 213 -18.27 8.77 11.11
CA TRP A 213 -19.46 9.42 11.67
C TRP A 213 -20.28 8.52 12.61
N LYS A 214 -20.34 7.21 12.34
CA LYS A 214 -21.00 6.23 13.22
C LYS A 214 -20.14 5.90 14.44
N CYS A 215 -18.84 5.73 14.21
CA CYS A 215 -17.85 5.40 15.23
C CYS A 215 -16.84 6.55 15.36
N PRO A 216 -17.23 7.69 15.98
CA PRO A 216 -16.32 8.80 16.15
C PRO A 216 -15.16 8.38 17.06
N PRO A 217 -13.90 8.69 16.69
CA PRO A 217 -12.76 8.37 17.52
C PRO A 217 -12.86 9.16 18.83
N SER A 218 -12.75 8.45 19.95
CA SER A 218 -12.73 9.07 21.28
C SER A 218 -11.46 9.91 21.41
N ARG A 219 -11.60 11.17 21.86
CA ARG A 219 -10.47 12.10 22.11
C ARG A 219 -9.40 11.52 23.06
N PHE A 220 -9.74 10.48 23.83
CA PHE A 220 -8.92 9.94 24.93
C PHE A 220 -8.34 8.54 24.67
N ASN A 221 -8.59 7.89 23.52
CA ASN A 221 -8.04 6.56 23.23
C ASN A 221 -6.70 6.58 22.49
N HIS A 222 -5.84 7.57 22.78
CA HIS A 222 -4.42 7.53 22.45
C HIS A 222 -3.65 6.71 23.50
N ASN A 223 -4.16 5.53 23.87
CA ASN A 223 -3.32 4.57 24.58
C ASN A 223 -2.42 3.91 23.53
N VAL A 224 -1.22 4.48 23.43
CA VAL A 224 0.01 3.76 23.08
C VAL A 224 -0.10 2.35 23.64
N LEU A 225 -0.01 1.34 22.77
CA LEU A 225 0.09 -0.09 23.05
C LEU A 225 -0.25 -0.50 24.51
N PRO A 226 -1.43 -1.08 24.81
CA PRO A 226 -1.67 -1.61 26.13
C PRO A 226 -0.78 -2.85 26.30
N LEU A 227 0.42 -2.64 26.84
CA LEU A 227 1.42 -3.68 27.10
C LEU A 227 1.18 -4.38 28.45
N LYS A 228 -0.02 -4.25 29.02
CA LYS A 228 -0.44 -5.00 30.19
C LYS A 228 -1.88 -5.48 30.02
N SER A 229 -2.03 -6.79 30.11
CA SER A 229 -3.31 -7.47 30.35
C SER A 229 -3.96 -6.92 31.63
N PRO A 230 -5.29 -6.80 31.70
CA PRO A 230 -5.95 -6.41 32.93
C PRO A 230 -5.91 -7.60 33.89
N GLU A 231 -4.96 -7.59 34.83
CA GLU A 231 -5.06 -8.41 36.03
C GLU A 231 -6.19 -7.84 36.90
N ALA A 232 -7.12 -8.71 37.25
CA ALA A 232 -8.22 -8.43 38.15
C ALA A 232 -7.70 -7.96 39.51
N ILE A 233 -8.22 -6.85 40.02
CA ILE A 233 -7.98 -6.43 41.41
C ILE A 233 -9.31 -6.52 42.18
N PRO A 234 -9.33 -7.13 43.38
CA PRO A 234 -10.54 -7.41 44.15
C PRO A 234 -11.07 -6.17 44.89
N GLN A 235 -12.37 -6.21 45.21
CA GLN A 235 -13.08 -5.24 46.04
C GLN A 235 -12.72 -5.39 47.53
N ASN A 236 -12.43 -4.29 48.24
CA ASN A 236 -13.22 -3.87 49.41
C ASN A 236 -12.78 -2.52 50.03
N PRO A 237 -13.67 -1.84 50.80
CA PRO A 237 -13.54 -0.44 51.19
C PRO A 237 -13.19 -0.23 52.67
N GLU A 238 -12.57 0.90 53.04
CA GLU A 238 -12.80 1.56 54.35
C GLU A 238 -12.20 2.98 54.42
N ARG A 239 -12.90 3.85 55.17
CA ARG A 239 -12.69 5.30 55.34
C ARG A 239 -11.75 5.60 56.51
N GLN A 240 -11.04 6.75 56.49
CA GLN A 240 -10.98 7.70 57.63
C GLN A 240 -10.33 9.07 57.26
N ASN A 241 -10.70 10.09 58.04
CA ASN A 241 -10.63 11.54 57.79
C ASN A 241 -9.34 12.26 58.28
N GLY A 242 -9.01 13.44 57.72
CA GLY A 242 -8.57 14.61 58.52
C GLY A 242 -7.28 15.42 58.18
N SER A 243 -7.37 16.42 57.28
CA SER A 243 -6.63 17.73 57.19
C SER A 243 -5.09 17.82 56.91
N PRO A 244 -4.52 18.96 56.43
CA PRO A 244 -5.03 20.05 55.59
C PRO A 244 -4.20 20.34 54.30
N VAL A 245 -4.87 20.99 53.34
CA VAL A 245 -4.44 21.71 52.13
C VAL A 245 -2.92 21.86 51.89
N ARG A 246 -2.41 21.15 50.88
CA ARG A 246 -1.23 21.55 50.10
C ARG A 246 -1.65 21.69 48.64
N LYS A 247 -1.46 22.89 48.06
CA LYS A 247 -1.76 23.22 46.67
C LYS A 247 -0.91 22.35 45.74
N SER A 248 -1.49 21.28 45.21
CA SER A 248 -0.96 20.54 44.06
C SER A 248 -2.09 20.33 43.07
N PHE A 249 -1.83 20.73 41.83
CA PHE A 249 -2.60 20.55 40.59
C PHE A 249 -3.62 19.38 40.63
N PRO A 250 -4.88 19.57 40.21
CA PRO A 250 -5.88 18.52 40.28
C PRO A 250 -5.64 17.51 39.16
N PHE A 251 -4.81 16.50 39.46
CA PHE A 251 -4.78 15.22 38.76
C PHE A 251 -5.62 14.23 39.58
N ASN A 252 -6.96 14.39 39.55
CA ASN A 252 -7.90 13.44 40.15
C ASN A 252 -8.38 12.46 39.08
N PHE A 253 -7.60 11.39 38.94
CA PHE A 253 -7.98 10.11 38.35
C PHE A 253 -8.85 9.36 39.37
N LEU A 254 -9.96 8.76 38.89
CA LEU A 254 -10.87 7.84 39.60
C LEU A 254 -11.81 8.45 40.66
N THR A 255 -12.97 8.91 40.20
CA THR A 255 -14.31 8.43 40.60
C THR A 255 -15.32 9.37 39.95
N GLY A 256 -16.08 8.88 38.98
CA GLY A 256 -17.01 9.72 38.23
C GLY A 256 -17.53 8.97 37.03
N THR A 257 -18.62 8.25 37.26
CA THR A 257 -19.58 7.84 36.23
C THR A 257 -20.09 9.06 35.48
N GLU A 258 -19.37 9.50 34.47
CA GLU A 258 -19.85 10.43 33.45
C GLU A 258 -18.92 10.32 32.24
N ARG A 259 -19.41 9.70 31.16
CA ARG A 259 -18.75 9.77 29.85
C ARG A 259 -18.80 11.24 29.44
N PRO A 260 -17.68 11.98 29.30
CA PRO A 260 -17.76 13.28 28.68
C PRO A 260 -18.12 13.07 27.21
N SER A 261 -19.34 13.42 26.85
CA SER A 261 -19.97 13.40 25.53
C SER A 261 -19.30 14.36 24.53
N GLY A 262 -17.98 14.52 24.58
CA GLY A 262 -17.18 15.39 23.72
C GLY A 262 -16.71 14.68 22.46
N GLY A 263 -17.61 14.01 21.74
CA GLY A 263 -17.30 13.42 20.43
C GLY A 263 -16.69 14.46 19.49
N LEU A 264 -15.83 14.03 18.57
CA LEU A 264 -15.35 14.91 17.51
C LEU A 264 -16.51 15.44 16.68
N THR A 265 -16.51 16.73 16.35
CA THR A 265 -17.54 17.33 15.50
C THR A 265 -17.51 16.67 14.12
N ARG A 266 -18.68 16.28 13.59
CA ARG A 266 -18.79 15.67 12.24
C ARG A 266 -18.13 16.52 11.15
N LYS A 267 -18.16 17.86 11.28
CA LYS A 267 -17.47 18.82 10.41
C LYS A 267 -15.96 18.64 10.40
N TYR A 268 -15.36 18.36 11.56
CA TYR A 268 -13.92 18.14 11.69
C TYR A 268 -13.48 16.82 11.03
N ILE A 269 -14.26 15.75 11.22
CA ILE A 269 -14.05 14.47 10.54
C ILE A 269 -14.16 14.64 9.03
N PHE A 270 -15.22 15.33 8.57
CA PHE A 270 -15.42 15.64 7.15
C PHE A 270 -14.21 16.37 6.57
N TRP A 271 -13.71 17.41 7.25
CA TRP A 271 -12.56 18.18 6.76
C TRP A 271 -11.30 17.32 6.58
N LYS A 272 -11.03 16.39 7.50
CA LYS A 272 -9.88 15.47 7.37
C LYS A 272 -9.98 14.54 6.16
N VAL A 273 -11.16 13.92 5.97
CA VAL A 273 -11.39 13.04 4.82
C VAL A 273 -11.35 13.84 3.52
N PHE A 274 -11.89 15.06 3.53
CA PHE A 274 -11.83 15.99 2.41
C PHE A 274 -10.39 16.37 2.05
N CYS A 275 -9.55 16.73 3.04
CA CYS A 275 -8.14 17.02 2.80
C CYS A 275 -7.39 15.84 2.19
N PHE A 276 -7.69 14.61 2.62
CA PHE A 276 -7.11 13.41 2.01
C PHE A 276 -7.60 13.21 0.57
N GLY A 277 -8.90 13.35 0.30
CA GLY A 277 -9.43 13.30 -1.06
C GLY A 277 -8.81 14.36 -1.98
N PHE A 278 -8.60 15.57 -1.46
CA PHE A 278 -7.89 16.63 -2.17
C PHE A 278 -6.42 16.28 -2.42
N THR A 279 -5.75 15.65 -1.46
CA THR A 279 -4.38 15.13 -1.61
C THR A 279 -4.30 14.10 -2.73
N LEU A 280 -5.27 13.16 -2.81
CA LEU A 280 -5.34 12.17 -3.87
C LEU A 280 -5.45 12.81 -5.26
N ILE A 281 -6.32 13.81 -5.41
CA ILE A 281 -6.50 14.52 -6.69
C ILE A 281 -5.19 15.21 -7.12
N ILE A 282 -4.53 15.92 -6.19
CA ILE A 282 -3.24 16.56 -6.49
C ILE A 282 -2.19 15.51 -6.83
N ALA A 283 -2.07 14.44 -6.03
CA ALA A 283 -1.09 13.38 -6.26
C ALA A 283 -1.29 12.73 -7.63
N ALA A 284 -2.50 12.33 -7.99
CA ALA A 284 -2.81 11.71 -9.28
C ALA A 284 -2.55 12.67 -10.46
N GLY A 285 -3.04 13.91 -10.38
CA GLY A 285 -2.87 14.88 -11.48
C GLY A 285 -1.42 15.31 -11.69
N THR A 286 -0.66 15.46 -10.61
CA THR A 286 0.76 15.83 -10.69
C THR A 286 1.65 14.65 -11.09
N TRP A 287 1.31 13.44 -10.67
CA TRP A 287 1.95 12.22 -11.13
C TRP A 287 1.80 12.03 -12.65
N ASP A 288 0.59 12.18 -13.22
CA ASP A 288 0.39 12.02 -14.68
C ASP A 288 1.24 13.02 -15.47
N LYS A 289 1.31 14.27 -15.00
CA LYS A 289 2.17 15.29 -15.59
C LYS A 289 3.66 14.91 -15.52
N VAL A 290 4.12 14.38 -14.37
CA VAL A 290 5.51 13.95 -14.20
C VAL A 290 5.83 12.76 -15.09
N VAL A 291 4.94 11.76 -15.17
CA VAL A 291 5.05 10.62 -16.08
C VAL A 291 5.16 11.08 -17.52
N GLU A 292 4.30 12.00 -17.97
CA GLU A 292 4.32 12.54 -19.33
C GLU A 292 5.66 13.21 -19.66
N ARG A 293 6.17 14.05 -18.76
CA ARG A 293 7.43 14.76 -18.95
C ARG A 293 8.64 13.83 -18.89
N TYR A 294 8.69 12.89 -17.96
CA TYR A 294 9.76 11.90 -17.94
C TYR A 294 9.70 10.97 -19.14
N THR A 295 8.51 10.64 -19.64
CA THR A 295 8.34 9.86 -20.89
C THR A 295 8.95 10.64 -22.05
N TYR A 296 8.68 11.94 -22.14
CA TYR A 296 9.25 12.81 -23.17
C TYR A 296 10.79 12.89 -23.07
N VAL A 297 11.34 12.91 -21.86
CA VAL A 297 12.80 13.02 -21.64
C VAL A 297 13.52 11.69 -21.84
N PHE A 298 13.00 10.57 -21.33
CA PHE A 298 13.72 9.30 -21.25
C PHE A 298 13.26 8.22 -22.24
N GLN A 299 12.09 8.36 -22.86
CA GLN A 299 11.57 7.39 -23.85
C GLN A 299 11.48 7.95 -25.27
N ASN A 300 11.90 9.19 -25.49
CA ASN A 300 12.00 9.76 -26.82
C ASN A 300 13.34 9.39 -27.46
N GLU A 301 13.31 9.02 -28.74
CA GLU A 301 14.52 8.65 -29.48
C GLU A 301 15.20 9.93 -30.00
N PHE A 302 16.47 10.12 -29.66
CA PHE A 302 17.27 11.23 -30.19
C PHE A 302 18.14 10.73 -31.34
N THR A 303 18.23 11.52 -32.42
CA THR A 303 19.05 11.18 -33.60
C THR A 303 20.55 11.27 -33.34
N ASP A 304 20.98 12.06 -32.35
CA ASP A 304 22.39 12.18 -31.98
C ASP A 304 22.78 11.10 -30.93
N PRO A 305 23.78 10.24 -31.23
CA PRO A 305 24.26 9.23 -30.29
C PRO A 305 24.84 9.84 -29.01
N LYS A 306 25.39 11.05 -29.04
CA LYS A 306 25.92 11.72 -27.84
C LYS A 306 24.81 12.10 -26.87
N ILE A 307 23.69 12.60 -27.39
CA ILE A 307 22.51 12.96 -26.58
C ILE A 307 21.89 11.70 -25.98
N THR A 308 21.86 10.61 -26.74
CA THR A 308 21.36 9.31 -26.26
C THR A 308 22.21 8.74 -25.11
N ALA A 309 23.54 8.88 -25.18
CA ALA A 309 24.43 8.49 -24.09
C ALA A 309 24.17 9.33 -22.82
N LEU A 310 24.05 10.66 -22.95
CA LEU A 310 23.71 11.56 -21.84
C LEU A 310 22.33 11.28 -21.25
N GLN A 311 21.34 10.93 -22.09
CA GLN A 311 20.00 10.54 -21.65
C GLN A 311 20.05 9.28 -20.80
N THR A 312 20.86 8.30 -21.21
CA THR A 312 21.06 7.04 -20.49
C THR A 312 21.78 7.28 -19.16
N GLU A 313 22.84 8.10 -19.15
CA GLU A 313 23.55 8.50 -17.94
C GLU A 313 22.62 9.22 -16.94
N ALA A 314 21.81 10.15 -17.43
CA ALA A 314 20.83 10.86 -16.62
C ALA A 314 19.75 9.91 -16.07
N LEU A 315 19.30 8.92 -16.85
CA LEU A 315 18.36 7.91 -16.39
C LEU A 315 18.96 7.04 -15.27
N HIS A 316 20.22 6.64 -15.43
CA HIS A 316 20.94 5.75 -14.50
C HIS A 316 21.41 6.47 -13.22
N SER A 317 21.33 7.79 -13.19
CA SER A 317 21.65 8.60 -12.02
C SER A 317 20.87 8.17 -10.76
N VAL A 318 21.57 8.16 -9.62
CA VAL A 318 20.99 7.89 -8.29
C VAL A 318 19.88 8.89 -7.96
N TRP A 319 20.00 10.14 -8.42
CA TRP A 319 18.96 11.17 -8.19
C TRP A 319 17.66 10.86 -8.92
N THR A 320 17.75 10.41 -10.18
CA THR A 320 16.59 9.93 -10.94
C THR A 320 15.90 8.79 -10.20
N TRP A 321 16.68 7.82 -9.72
CA TRP A 321 16.15 6.68 -8.96
C TRP A 321 15.48 7.12 -7.65
N ILE A 322 16.08 8.01 -6.87
CA ILE A 322 15.49 8.49 -5.61
C ILE A 322 14.14 9.15 -5.88
N ILE A 323 14.03 10.00 -6.91
CA ILE A 323 12.77 10.66 -7.25
C ILE A 323 11.71 9.65 -7.67
N ILE A 324 12.08 8.69 -8.53
CA ILE A 324 11.19 7.61 -8.95
C ILE A 324 10.70 6.82 -7.72
N TRP A 325 11.63 6.43 -6.84
CA TRP A 325 11.33 5.64 -5.65
C TRP A 325 10.37 6.36 -4.68
N ILE A 326 10.54 7.67 -4.48
CA ILE A 326 9.62 8.45 -3.65
C ILE A 326 8.22 8.54 -4.31
N TRP A 327 8.14 8.70 -5.63
CA TRP A 327 6.86 8.69 -6.34
C TRP A 327 6.09 7.38 -6.17
N ARG A 328 6.78 6.23 -6.19
CA ARG A 328 6.19 4.91 -5.96
C ARG A 328 5.46 4.80 -4.61
N GLY A 329 5.85 5.60 -3.61
CA GLY A 329 5.21 5.61 -2.28
C GLY A 329 4.12 6.67 -2.10
N ILE A 330 4.02 7.67 -2.99
CA ILE A 330 3.21 8.88 -2.80
C ILE A 330 2.19 9.10 -3.93
N GLU A 331 2.26 8.33 -5.01
CA GLU A 331 1.25 8.39 -6.07
C GLU A 331 -0.18 8.08 -5.58
N GLY A 332 -1.18 8.47 -6.36
CA GLY A 332 -2.59 8.35 -5.98
C GLY A 332 -3.00 6.93 -5.58
N GLN A 333 -2.55 5.91 -6.33
CA GLN A 333 -2.84 4.52 -6.02
C GLN A 333 -2.11 4.05 -4.75
N ALA A 334 -0.83 4.41 -4.56
CA ALA A 334 -0.10 4.13 -3.31
C ALA A 334 -0.82 4.70 -2.08
N LEU A 335 -1.31 5.95 -2.15
CA LEU A 335 -2.10 6.58 -1.09
C LEU A 335 -3.41 5.82 -0.82
N LEU A 336 -4.08 5.30 -1.85
CA LEU A 336 -5.26 4.44 -1.72
C LEU A 336 -4.92 3.11 -1.05
N GLN A 337 -3.81 2.46 -1.41
CA GLN A 337 -3.35 1.23 -0.74
C GLN A 337 -3.07 1.48 0.74
N MET A 338 -2.46 2.62 1.08
CA MET A 338 -2.18 2.96 2.48
C MET A 338 -3.46 3.20 3.30
N VAL A 339 -4.49 3.86 2.74
CA VAL A 339 -5.76 4.02 3.47
C VAL A 339 -6.48 2.68 3.63
N LEU A 340 -6.46 1.80 2.62
CA LEU A 340 -7.02 0.44 2.72
C LEU A 340 -6.32 -0.39 3.79
N LEU A 341 -4.98 -0.32 3.85
CA LEU A 341 -4.21 -0.94 4.92
C LEU A 341 -4.62 -0.39 6.29
N SER A 342 -4.81 0.92 6.41
CA SER A 342 -5.27 1.56 7.66
C SER A 342 -6.65 1.07 8.09
N VAL A 343 -7.56 0.80 7.15
CA VAL A 343 -8.88 0.19 7.41
C VAL A 343 -8.71 -1.25 7.88
N PHE A 344 -7.82 -2.02 7.25
CA PHE A 344 -7.60 -3.42 7.59
C PHE A 344 -7.05 -3.62 9.02
N ILE A 345 -6.13 -2.75 9.45
CA ILE A 345 -5.49 -2.77 10.78
C ILE A 345 -6.29 -2.00 11.85
N ASP A 346 -7.42 -1.41 11.49
CA ASP A 346 -8.28 -0.59 12.36
C ASP A 346 -7.60 0.67 12.92
N ARG A 347 -6.79 1.36 12.09
CA ARG A 347 -6.05 2.59 12.42
C ARG A 347 -6.35 3.75 11.47
N VAL A 348 -7.59 3.78 10.98
CA VAL A 348 -8.08 4.77 10.01
C VAL A 348 -7.93 6.20 10.54
N TRP A 349 -8.20 6.41 11.83
CA TRP A 349 -8.14 7.75 12.43
C TRP A 349 -6.72 8.29 12.50
N GLU A 350 -5.78 7.46 12.95
CA GLU A 350 -4.35 7.78 13.00
C GLU A 350 -3.81 8.12 11.62
N PHE A 351 -4.22 7.37 10.60
CA PHE A 351 -3.88 7.66 9.21
C PHE A 351 -4.31 9.07 8.78
N PHE A 352 -5.59 9.45 8.97
CA PHE A 352 -6.05 10.80 8.61
C PHE A 352 -5.44 11.92 9.46
N ASN A 353 -5.00 11.65 10.70
CA ASN A 353 -4.27 12.63 11.50
C ASN A 353 -2.91 12.98 10.89
N VAL A 354 -2.21 11.97 10.37
CA VAL A 354 -0.92 12.16 9.70
C VAL A 354 -1.13 12.80 8.32
N MET A 355 -2.04 12.24 7.51
CA MET A 355 -2.19 12.60 6.11
C MET A 355 -2.69 14.03 5.87
N GLN A 356 -3.50 14.60 6.76
CA GLN A 356 -4.10 15.93 6.56
C GLN A 356 -3.06 17.05 6.33
N TYR A 357 -1.87 16.93 6.95
CA TYR A 357 -0.80 17.93 6.84
C TYR A 357 0.37 17.37 6.04
N LEU A 358 0.79 16.14 6.36
CA LEU A 358 1.96 15.55 5.76
C LEU A 358 1.74 15.24 4.28
N GLY A 359 0.55 14.77 3.90
CA GLY A 359 0.25 14.33 2.54
C GLY A 359 0.42 15.44 1.51
N ILE A 360 -0.25 16.59 1.72
CA ILE A 360 -0.18 17.73 0.80
C ILE A 360 1.25 18.28 0.71
N CYS A 361 1.93 18.47 1.86
CA CYS A 361 3.29 18.97 1.89
C CYS A 361 4.26 18.06 1.11
N LEU A 362 4.17 16.74 1.31
CA LEU A 362 5.03 15.78 0.61
C LEU A 362 4.80 15.80 -0.90
N VAL A 363 3.55 15.80 -1.36
CA VAL A 363 3.22 15.84 -2.80
C VAL A 363 3.74 17.13 -3.45
N ILE A 364 3.57 18.28 -2.79
CA ILE A 364 4.06 19.57 -3.31
C ILE A 364 5.59 19.57 -3.40
N ILE A 365 6.30 19.15 -2.35
CA ILE A 365 7.77 19.11 -2.33
C ILE A 365 8.27 18.16 -3.42
N LEU A 366 7.70 16.97 -3.53
CA LEU A 366 8.09 15.98 -4.53
C LEU A 366 7.88 16.50 -5.95
N ASN A 367 6.78 17.21 -6.20
CA ASN A 367 6.52 17.82 -7.50
C ASN A 367 7.55 18.90 -7.83
N ILE A 368 7.87 19.80 -6.89
CA ILE A 368 8.90 20.84 -7.08
C ILE A 368 10.26 20.19 -7.39
N VAL A 369 10.66 19.19 -6.62
CA VAL A 369 11.93 18.46 -6.83
C VAL A 369 11.95 17.78 -8.19
N SER A 370 10.85 17.12 -8.58
CA SER A 370 10.72 16.47 -9.89
C SER A 370 10.82 17.48 -11.03
N GLU A 371 10.17 18.64 -10.90
CA GLU A 371 10.21 19.72 -11.89
C GLU A 371 11.60 20.32 -12.05
N ILE A 372 12.32 20.56 -10.94
CA ILE A 372 13.72 21.03 -10.97
C ILE A 372 14.61 20.00 -11.67
N HIS A 373 14.49 18.72 -11.28
CA HIS A 373 15.26 17.64 -11.86
C HIS A 373 15.00 17.50 -13.37
N ILE A 374 13.74 17.48 -13.79
CA ILE A 374 13.36 17.41 -15.21
C ILE A 374 13.97 18.57 -15.99
N ARG A 375 13.89 19.81 -15.48
CA ARG A 375 14.48 20.98 -16.16
C ARG A 375 16.00 20.87 -16.27
N GLN A 376 16.67 20.37 -15.24
CA GLN A 376 18.10 20.14 -15.27
C GLN A 376 18.46 19.10 -16.34
N VAL A 377 17.74 17.98 -16.42
CA VAL A 377 17.96 16.95 -17.44
C VAL A 377 17.67 17.50 -18.85
N CYS A 378 16.56 18.23 -19.04
CA CYS A 378 16.27 18.89 -20.32
C CYS A 378 17.40 19.83 -20.76
N HIS A 379 17.93 20.65 -19.84
CA HIS A 379 19.04 21.56 -20.11
C HIS A 379 20.32 20.81 -20.49
N MET A 380 20.64 19.70 -19.81
CA MET A 380 21.79 18.85 -20.15
C MET A 380 21.64 18.22 -21.54
N LEU A 381 20.43 17.85 -21.93
CA LEU A 381 20.12 17.24 -23.24
C LEU A 381 19.94 18.28 -24.36
N GLY A 382 19.96 19.58 -24.05
CA GLY A 382 19.71 20.65 -25.02
C GLY A 382 18.26 20.72 -25.52
N ILE A 383 17.32 20.13 -24.77
CA ILE A 383 15.89 20.11 -25.10
C ILE A 383 15.23 21.34 -24.49
N LYS A 384 14.49 22.10 -25.30
CA LYS A 384 13.77 23.31 -24.85
C LYS A 384 12.46 23.00 -24.16
#